data_AF-A0A9Q3I9C2-F1
#
_entry.id   AF-A0A9Q3I9C2-F1
#
_cell.length_a   1.000
_cell.length_b   1.000
_cell.length_c   1.000
_cell.angle_alpha   90.00
_cell.angle_beta   90.00
_cell.angle_gamma   90.00
#
_symmetry.space_group_name_H-M   'P 1'
#
loop_
_entity.id
_entity.type
_entity.pdbx_description
1 polymer ?
#
loop_
_entity_poly.entity_id
_entity_poly.type
_entity_poly.pdbx_seq_one_letter_code
_entity_poly.pdbx_strand_id
1 'polypeptide(L)'
;MKDCKDPSLSSKLDQTWKKAYDEGRFHLPDGIRYHRTKHTCVMALTDRTPINNILQECHDSAAAGHISEDRTLERVKACSWWPN
;
A
#
# COMPACT_ATOMS: atom_id res chain seq x y z
N MET A 1 -18.17 9.06 -6.60
CA MET A 1 -17.24 7.91 -6.52
C MET A 1 -17.97 6.79 -5.80
N LYS A 2 -18.04 5.58 -6.36
CA LYS A 2 -18.67 4.45 -5.66
C LYS A 2 -17.73 4.00 -4.56
N ASP A 3 -18.19 4.04 -3.32
CA ASP A 3 -17.50 3.40 -2.19
C ASP A 3 -17.45 1.89 -2.45
N CYS A 4 -16.29 1.40 -2.88
CA CYS A 4 -16.05 -0.02 -3.14
C CYS A 4 -15.83 -0.78 -1.82
N LYS A 5 -16.80 -0.69 -0.92
CA LYS A 5 -16.85 -1.47 0.31
C LYS A 5 -17.33 -2.88 -0.05
N ASP A 6 -16.39 -3.81 -0.17
CA ASP A 6 -16.62 -5.25 -0.31
C ASP A 6 -16.79 -5.86 1.09
N PRO A 7 -18.02 -6.29 1.45
CA PRO A 7 -18.30 -6.87 2.76
C PRO A 7 -17.56 -8.20 2.99
N SER A 8 -17.25 -8.94 1.93
CA SER A 8 -16.57 -10.23 2.00
C SER A 8 -15.09 -10.07 2.37
N LEU A 9 -14.51 -8.92 2.03
CA LEU A 9 -13.15 -8.55 2.39
C LEU A 9 -13.09 -8.00 3.82
N SER A 10 -14.02 -7.12 4.21
CA SER A 10 -14.06 -6.53 5.57
C SER A 10 -14.08 -7.59 6.68
N SER A 11 -14.74 -8.73 6.45
CA SER A 11 -14.81 -9.85 7.38
C SER A 11 -13.51 -10.64 7.54
N LYS A 12 -12.57 -10.50 6.60
CA LYS A 12 -11.27 -11.19 6.58
C LYS A 12 -10.12 -10.33 7.08
N LEU A 13 -10.38 -9.05 7.32
CA LEU A 13 -9.41 -8.08 7.79
C LEU A 13 -9.28 -8.15 9.32
N ASP A 14 -8.05 -8.08 9.81
CA ASP A 14 -7.80 -7.87 11.25
C ASP A 14 -8.45 -6.57 11.74
N GLN A 15 -8.71 -6.48 13.04
CA GLN A 15 -9.49 -5.41 13.66
C GLN A 15 -8.95 -4.00 13.32
N THR A 16 -7.63 -3.83 13.24
CA THR A 16 -6.97 -2.58 12.84
C THR A 16 -7.31 -2.20 11.40
N TRP A 17 -7.26 -3.16 10.49
CA TRP A 17 -7.49 -2.96 9.06
C TRP A 17 -8.97 -2.80 8.74
N LYS A 18 -9.83 -3.52 9.46
CA LYS A 18 -11.28 -3.39 9.37
C LYS A 18 -11.72 -1.98 9.72
N LYS A 19 -11.19 -1.39 10.80
CA LYS A 19 -11.47 0.01 11.16
C LYS A 19 -11.05 0.99 10.06
N ALA A 20 -9.83 0.86 9.52
CA ALA A 20 -9.37 1.71 8.42
C ALA A 20 -10.23 1.55 7.15
N TYR A 21 -10.66 0.33 6.86
CA TYR A 21 -11.54 0.01 5.74
C TYR A 21 -12.94 0.61 5.91
N ASP A 22 -13.54 0.46 7.09
CA ASP A 22 -14.87 0.99 7.41
C ASP A 22 -14.88 2.53 7.40
N GLU A 23 -13.78 3.16 7.81
CA GLU A 23 -13.54 4.61 7.72
C GLU A 23 -13.34 5.14 6.29
N GLY A 24 -13.35 4.27 5.26
CA GLY A 24 -13.21 4.68 3.87
C GLY A 24 -11.78 5.07 3.49
N ARG A 25 -10.78 4.54 4.20
CA ARG A 25 -9.35 4.79 3.89
C ARG A 25 -8.83 3.98 2.72
N PHE A 26 -9.68 3.21 2.04
CA PHE A 26 -9.29 2.43 0.87
C PHE A 26 -10.16 2.75 -0.34
N HIS A 27 -9.52 2.93 -1.49
CA HIS A 27 -10.19 3.14 -2.78
C HIS A 27 -9.75 2.07 -3.78
N LEU A 28 -10.62 1.71 -4.73
CA LEU A 28 -10.33 0.73 -5.78
C LEU A 28 -10.66 1.30 -7.18
N PRO A 29 -9.98 2.37 -7.63
CA PRO A 29 -10.05 2.82 -9.02
C PRO A 29 -9.36 1.81 -9.94
N ASP A 30 -10.00 1.50 -11.08
CA ASP A 30 -9.41 0.70 -12.17
C ASP A 30 -8.81 -0.66 -11.75
N GLY A 31 -9.35 -1.25 -10.68
CA GLY A 31 -8.87 -2.53 -10.13
C GLY A 31 -7.62 -2.43 -9.25
N ILE A 32 -7.06 -1.23 -9.04
CA ILE A 32 -5.88 -1.00 -8.21
C ILE A 32 -6.31 -0.44 -6.86
N ARG A 33 -5.84 -1.06 -5.77
CA ARG A 33 -6.21 -0.63 -4.42
C ARG A 33 -5.26 0.45 -3.93
N TYR A 34 -5.81 1.50 -3.34
CA TYR A 34 -5.06 2.60 -2.73
C TYR A 34 -5.45 2.73 -1.26
N HIS A 35 -4.47 3.03 -0.42
CA HIS A 35 -4.66 3.39 0.98
C HIS A 35 -4.44 4.89 1.15
N ARG A 36 -5.43 5.56 1.73
CA ARG A 36 -5.48 7.01 1.96
C ARG A 36 -5.33 7.31 3.44
N THR A 37 -4.37 8.16 3.76
CA THR A 37 -4.24 8.80 5.06
C THR A 37 -4.63 10.28 4.95
N LYS A 38 -4.48 11.04 6.06
CA LYS A 38 -4.72 12.50 6.06
C LYS A 38 -3.82 13.25 5.08
N HIS A 39 -2.61 12.74 4.81
CA HIS A 39 -1.57 13.45 4.06
C HIS A 39 -1.04 12.67 2.84
N THR A 40 -1.41 11.40 2.68
CA THR A 40 -0.87 10.54 1.60
C THR A 40 -1.95 9.66 0.98
N CYS A 41 -1.74 9.28 -0.27
CA CYS A 41 -2.53 8.28 -0.99
C CYS A 41 -1.57 7.39 -1.76
N VAL A 42 -1.41 6.15 -1.32
CA VAL A 42 -0.38 5.24 -1.81
C VAL A 42 -0.98 3.90 -2.22
N MET A 43 -0.29 3.16 -3.08
CA MET A 43 -0.79 1.88 -3.56
C MET A 43 -0.81 0.85 -2.42
N ALA A 44 -1.95 0.19 -2.21
CA ALA A 44 -2.10 -0.86 -1.23
C ALA A 44 -1.82 -2.22 -1.89
N LEU A 45 -0.72 -2.86 -1.49
CA LEU A 45 -0.28 -4.14 -2.04
C LEU A 45 -0.58 -5.28 -1.05
N THR A 46 -0.98 -6.43 -1.58
CA THR A 46 -1.20 -7.66 -0.80
C THR A 46 -0.36 -8.84 -1.30
N ASP A 47 0.08 -8.79 -2.56
CA ASP A 47 0.80 -9.88 -3.19
C ASP A 47 2.32 -9.67 -3.09
N ARG A 48 3.06 -10.76 -2.87
CA ARG A 48 4.52 -10.71 -2.71
C ARG A 48 5.25 -10.25 -3.97
N THR A 49 4.76 -10.62 -5.16
CA THR A 49 5.39 -10.24 -6.43
C THR A 49 5.51 -8.73 -6.61
N PRO A 50 4.41 -7.94 -6.57
CA PRO A 50 4.51 -6.48 -6.69
C PRO A 50 5.26 -5.84 -5.51
N ILE A 51 5.18 -6.41 -4.30
CA ILE A 51 5.98 -5.94 -3.15
C ILE A 51 7.48 -6.08 -3.43
N ASN A 52 7.92 -7.25 -3.90
CA ASN A 52 9.32 -7.50 -4.22
C ASN A 52 9.82 -6.61 -5.35
N ASN A 53 8.99 -6.34 -6.36
CA ASN A 53 9.34 -5.42 -7.44
C ASN A 53 9.56 -4.00 -6.91
N ILE A 54 8.68 -3.49 -6.04
CA ILE A 54 8.86 -2.17 -5.41
C ILE A 54 10.16 -2.12 -4.61
N LEU A 55 10.44 -3.16 -3.81
CA LEU A 55 11.64 -3.23 -2.99
C LEU A 55 12.91 -3.25 -3.86
N GLN A 56 12.93 -4.05 -4.92
CA GLN A 56 14.02 -4.08 -5.89
C GLN A 56 14.23 -2.70 -6.50
N GLU A 57 13.17 -2.04 -6.98
CA GLU A 57 13.30 -0.72 -7.61
C GLU A 57 13.74 0.36 -6.62
N CYS A 58 13.37 0.25 -5.34
CA CYS A 58 13.76 1.21 -4.32
C CYS A 58 15.17 1.01 -3.77
N HIS A 59 15.73 -0.21 -3.84
CA HIS A 59 17.00 -0.57 -3.20
C HIS A 59 18.05 -1.13 -4.17
N ASP A 60 17.68 -2.15 -4.95
CA ASP A 60 18.61 -2.97 -5.74
C ASP A 60 18.77 -2.50 -7.20
N SER A 61 17.92 -1.57 -7.65
CA SER A 61 18.05 -0.98 -8.99
C SER A 61 19.25 -0.05 -9.05
N ALA A 62 20.02 -0.11 -10.15
CA ALA A 62 21.11 0.83 -10.41
C ALA A 62 20.64 2.30 -10.42
N ALA A 63 19.35 2.53 -10.71
CA ALA A 63 18.71 3.85 -10.66
C ALA A 63 18.32 4.30 -9.23
N ALA A 64 18.31 3.40 -8.24
CA ALA A 64 17.95 3.71 -6.87
C ALA A 64 19.00 4.60 -6.17
N GLY A 65 20.24 4.61 -6.66
CA GLY A 65 21.33 5.43 -6.13
C GLY A 65 21.97 4.88 -4.86
N HIS A 66 21.87 3.55 -4.61
CA HIS A 66 22.47 2.83 -3.46
C HIS A 66 22.27 3.54 -2.12
N ILE A 67 21.01 3.78 -1.77
CA ILE A 67 20.61 4.49 -0.56
C ILE A 67 20.53 3.56 0.65
N SER A 68 20.67 4.10 1.87
CA SER A 68 20.54 3.31 3.10
C SER A 68 19.16 2.69 3.26
N GLU A 69 19.04 1.68 4.12
CA GLU A 69 17.77 1.02 4.44
C GLU A 69 16.69 2.02 4.89
N ASP A 70 17.02 2.96 5.78
CA ASP A 70 16.09 4.00 6.23
C ASP A 70 15.54 4.85 5.06
N ARG A 71 16.42 5.27 4.15
CA ARG A 71 16.04 6.07 2.97
C ARG A 71 15.17 5.24 2.01
N THR A 72 15.46 3.95 1.90
CA THR A 72 14.68 3.00 1.10
C THR A 72 13.28 2.88 1.67
N LEU A 73 13.15 2.72 2.99
CA LEU A 73 11.87 2.66 3.68
C LEU A 73 11.07 3.95 3.51
N GLU A 74 11.71 5.12 3.53
CA GLU A 74 11.03 6.39 3.25
C GLU A 74 10.45 6.44 1.82
N ARG A 75 11.21 5.98 0.81
CA ARG A 75 10.72 5.91 -0.58
C ARG A 75 9.56 4.92 -0.74
N VAL A 76 9.70 3.74 -0.14
CA VAL A 76 8.64 2.72 -0.14
C VAL A 76 7.35 3.29 0.45
N LYS A 77 7.44 3.96 1.61
CA LYS A 77 6.30 4.60 2.29
C LYS A 77 5.68 5.74 1.48
N ALA A 78 6.45 6.40 0.61
CA ALA A 78 5.95 7.46 -0.26
C ALA A 78 5.10 6.93 -1.43
N CYS A 79 5.34 5.69 -1.88
CA CYS A 79 4.70 5.14 -3.08
C CYS A 79 3.70 4.00 -2.78
N SER A 80 3.94 3.23 -1.73
CA SER A 80 3.26 1.97 -1.48
C SER A 80 3.06 1.69 0.00
N TRP A 81 2.11 0.82 0.28
CA TRP A 81 1.74 0.38 1.62
C TRP A 81 1.28 -1.07 1.56
N TRP A 82 1.66 -1.88 2.53
CA TRP A 82 1.15 -3.24 2.72
C TRP A 82 1.10 -3.59 4.21
N PRO A 83 0.22 -4.53 4.62
CA PRO A 83 0.22 -5.05 5.98
C PRO A 83 1.46 -5.93 6.22
N ASN A 84 2.03 -5.85 7.43
CA ASN A 84 3.03 -6.79 7.92
C ASN A 84 2.36 -8.05 8.49
#